data_AF-A0A535S1Z8-F1
#
_entry.id   AF-A0A535S1Z8-F1
#
_cell.length_a   1.000
_cell.length_b   1.000
_cell.length_c   1.000
_cell.angle_alpha   90.00
_cell.angle_beta   90.00
_cell.angle_gamma   90.00
#
_symmetry.space_group_name_H-M   'P 1'
#
loop_
_entity.id
_entity.type
_entity.pdbx_description
1 polymer ?
#
loop_
_entity_poly.entity_id
_entity_poly.type
_entity_poly.pdbx_seq_one_letter_code
_entity_poly.pdbx_strand_id
1 'polypeptide(L)'
;MEESRIAFLHRLINSPSPSGFEQRAQQVIREEMQHYTDEQRTDVHGNVIAALNPNANPRVMLTAHCDELGFLVRFIDEKGFIYFATIGGFDPSTLPGERVQIHTANGPILGVIGRKPVHLLQSDERGKAPKLSEMWLDIGVNNKEEAQELVTIGDIAVGLRGAHTSAFGVDPLIAVAVDVTFTSDHPQTSKHEIGDIRLNGGPVISIGSRINPRVYHMLINAADEAGIAYQIDPQASGTGTDTDVIQVSRAGVATGLVSIPCRYLHTGSEIVSLKDIDEIAELLSRFVLALDAQTNVIP
;
A
#
# COMPACT_ATOMS: atom_id res chain seq x y z
N MET A 1 16.81 -12.57 -2.52
CA MET A 1 16.98 -11.15 -2.19
C MET A 1 18.31 -10.96 -1.47
N GLU A 2 19.07 -9.93 -1.82
CA GLU A 2 20.35 -9.61 -1.17
C GLU A 2 20.14 -8.90 0.19
N GLU A 3 21.14 -8.96 1.08
CA GLU A 3 21.07 -8.39 2.42
C GLU A 3 20.83 -6.87 2.42
N SER A 4 21.38 -6.13 1.45
CA SER A 4 21.17 -4.70 1.24
C SER A 4 19.69 -4.36 0.98
N ARG A 5 19.05 -5.11 0.08
CA ARG A 5 17.62 -4.97 -0.25
C ARG A 5 16.74 -5.33 0.94
N ILE A 6 17.09 -6.37 1.70
CA ILE A 6 16.40 -6.76 2.94
C ILE A 6 16.53 -5.65 4.00
N ALA A 7 17.71 -5.04 4.14
CA ALA A 7 17.92 -3.92 5.06
C ALA A 7 17.13 -2.67 4.66
N PHE A 8 17.06 -2.35 3.35
CA PHE A 8 16.19 -1.29 2.83
C PHE A 8 14.71 -1.58 3.11
N LEU A 9 14.23 -2.79 2.79
CA LEU A 9 12.85 -3.20 3.07
C LEU A 9 12.53 -3.08 4.57
N HIS A 10 13.42 -3.54 5.45
CA HIS A 10 13.26 -3.35 6.89
C HIS A 10 13.24 -1.87 7.32
N ARG A 11 14.08 -1.00 6.75
CA ARG A 11 14.02 0.45 7.02
C ARG A 11 12.68 1.04 6.58
N LEU A 12 12.17 0.63 5.42
CA LEU A 12 10.92 1.15 4.86
C LEU A 12 9.71 0.72 5.71
N ILE A 13 9.53 -0.58 5.97
CA ILE A 13 8.37 -1.09 6.75
C ILE A 13 8.42 -0.71 8.24
N ASN A 14 9.57 -0.31 8.77
CA ASN A 14 9.70 0.25 10.13
C ASN A 14 9.72 1.79 10.15
N SER A 15 9.38 2.45 9.05
CA SER A 15 9.24 3.91 8.97
C SER A 15 7.76 4.28 8.88
N PRO A 16 7.08 4.57 10.00
CA PRO A 16 5.64 4.79 9.99
C PRO A 16 5.28 5.93 9.06
N SER A 17 4.43 5.61 8.10
CA SER A 17 4.12 6.43 6.93
C SER A 17 2.64 6.39 6.60
N PRO A 18 1.74 6.47 7.59
CA PRO A 18 0.34 6.37 7.26
C PRO A 18 -0.07 7.57 6.42
N SER A 19 -1.10 7.40 5.60
CA SER A 19 -1.39 8.30 4.51
C SER A 19 -1.49 9.79 4.93
N GLY A 20 -1.06 10.71 4.05
CA GLY A 20 -0.88 12.13 4.33
C GLY A 20 0.29 12.48 5.29
N PHE A 21 0.86 11.49 5.98
CA PHE A 21 1.94 11.61 6.96
C PHE A 21 3.13 10.72 6.57
N GLU A 22 3.30 10.49 5.27
CA GLU A 22 4.26 9.54 4.71
C GLU A 22 5.72 10.03 4.76
N GLN A 23 5.98 11.21 5.36
CA GLN A 23 7.26 11.92 5.19
C GLN A 23 8.48 11.11 5.66
N ARG A 24 8.30 10.14 6.58
CA ARG A 24 9.35 9.21 7.02
C ARG A 24 9.70 8.18 5.94
N ALA A 25 8.71 7.44 5.40
CA ALA A 25 8.96 6.52 4.29
C ALA A 25 9.42 7.27 3.03
N GLN A 26 8.82 8.41 2.71
CA GLN A 26 9.28 9.29 1.62
C GLN A 26 10.75 9.69 1.79
N GLN A 27 11.23 9.90 3.02
CA GLN A 27 12.64 10.20 3.27
C GLN A 27 13.55 8.98 3.03
N VAL A 28 13.15 7.79 3.50
CA VAL A 28 13.88 6.54 3.24
C VAL A 28 13.93 6.23 1.73
N ILE A 29 12.84 6.45 1.01
CA ILE A 29 12.76 6.28 -0.45
C ILE A 29 13.66 7.30 -1.16
N ARG A 30 13.64 8.59 -0.78
CA ARG A 30 14.54 9.61 -1.37
C ARG A 30 16.02 9.22 -1.22
N GLU A 31 16.42 8.80 -0.01
CA GLU A 31 17.79 8.38 0.29
C GLU A 31 18.23 7.19 -0.58
N GLU A 32 17.43 6.13 -0.65
CA GLU A 32 17.75 4.95 -1.45
C GLU A 32 17.78 5.26 -2.95
N MET A 33 16.77 5.98 -3.46
CA MET A 33 16.67 6.30 -4.89
C MET A 33 17.83 7.18 -5.39
N GLN A 34 18.51 7.94 -4.52
CA GLN A 34 19.64 8.81 -4.93
C GLN A 34 20.81 8.03 -5.52
N HIS A 35 20.88 6.72 -5.26
CA HIS A 35 21.91 5.84 -5.81
C HIS A 35 21.63 5.37 -7.25
N TYR A 36 20.41 5.56 -7.77
CA TYR A 36 19.97 4.93 -9.02
C TYR A 36 19.32 5.88 -10.05
N THR A 37 19.14 7.18 -9.74
CA THR A 37 18.39 8.13 -10.60
C THR A 37 19.12 9.45 -10.85
N ASP A 38 18.95 10.00 -12.05
CA ASP A 38 19.56 11.26 -12.48
C ASP A 38 18.85 12.50 -11.90
N GLU A 39 17.52 12.41 -11.70
CA GLU A 39 16.69 13.50 -11.18
C GLU A 39 15.82 12.99 -10.03
N GLN A 40 15.68 13.82 -8.99
CA GLN A 40 14.64 13.67 -7.98
C GLN A 40 13.92 14.98 -7.72
N ARG A 41 12.60 14.88 -7.56
CA ARG A 41 11.74 15.99 -7.16
C ARG A 41 10.59 15.51 -6.28
N THR A 42 9.95 16.45 -5.61
CA THR A 42 8.79 16.21 -4.76
C THR A 42 7.65 17.13 -5.17
N ASP A 43 6.43 16.61 -5.26
CA ASP A 43 5.24 17.41 -5.57
C ASP A 43 4.58 17.99 -4.29
N VAL A 44 3.49 18.73 -4.47
CA VAL A 44 2.77 19.38 -3.36
C VAL A 44 2.08 18.42 -2.38
N HIS A 45 1.99 17.13 -2.71
CA HIS A 45 1.49 16.07 -1.84
C HIS A 45 2.61 15.23 -1.20
N GLY A 46 3.88 15.58 -1.44
CA GLY A 46 5.03 14.88 -0.86
C GLY A 46 5.54 13.69 -1.70
N ASN A 47 4.92 13.38 -2.83
CA ASN A 47 5.29 12.22 -3.64
C ASN A 47 6.77 12.27 -4.05
N VAL A 48 7.49 11.17 -3.85
CA VAL A 48 8.89 11.04 -4.29
C VAL A 48 8.89 10.63 -5.75
N ILE A 49 9.26 11.56 -6.62
CA ILE A 49 9.34 11.32 -8.07
C ILE A 49 10.81 11.31 -8.44
N ALA A 50 11.35 10.11 -8.65
CA ALA A 50 12.73 9.85 -9.02
C ALA A 50 12.79 9.32 -10.46
N ALA A 51 13.66 9.88 -11.29
CA ALA A 51 13.73 9.59 -12.72
C ALA A 51 15.15 9.21 -13.16
N LEU A 52 15.25 8.04 -13.81
CA LEU A 52 16.41 7.62 -14.58
C LEU A 52 16.14 7.93 -16.05
N ASN A 53 17.10 8.55 -16.74
CA ASN A 53 16.96 9.08 -18.09
C ASN A 53 15.71 9.99 -18.29
N PRO A 54 15.54 11.10 -17.53
CA PRO A 54 14.30 11.92 -17.52
C PRO A 54 13.87 12.50 -18.89
N ASN A 55 14.78 12.56 -19.87
CA ASN A 55 14.52 13.03 -21.23
C ASN A 55 14.20 11.90 -22.24
N ALA A 56 14.10 10.65 -21.79
CA ALA A 56 13.80 9.51 -22.65
C ALA A 56 12.34 9.53 -23.17
N ASN A 57 12.13 8.84 -24.30
CA ASN A 57 10.81 8.67 -24.90
C ASN A 57 10.65 7.20 -25.34
N PRO A 58 9.57 6.49 -24.92
CA PRO A 58 8.45 6.97 -24.12
C PRO A 58 8.79 7.26 -22.65
N ARG A 59 8.04 8.17 -22.03
CA ARG A 59 8.03 8.29 -20.55
C ARG A 59 7.21 7.15 -19.96
N VAL A 60 7.83 6.38 -19.07
CA VAL A 60 7.23 5.25 -18.38
C VAL A 60 7.26 5.54 -16.88
N MET A 61 6.13 5.36 -16.21
CA MET A 61 5.99 5.54 -14.77
C MET A 61 5.81 4.19 -14.09
N LEU A 62 6.75 3.81 -13.24
CA LEU A 62 6.51 2.77 -12.24
C LEU A 62 6.03 3.48 -10.97
N THR A 63 4.94 3.03 -10.37
CA THR A 63 4.37 3.63 -9.15
C THR A 63 4.05 2.56 -8.12
N ALA A 64 4.28 2.88 -6.86
CA ALA A 64 3.81 2.12 -5.72
C ALA A 64 3.44 3.13 -4.64
N HIS A 65 2.35 2.90 -3.93
CA HIS A 65 1.97 3.76 -2.84
C HIS A 65 2.85 3.44 -1.61
N CYS A 66 3.28 4.46 -0.87
CA CYS A 66 4.14 4.31 0.32
C CYS A 66 3.39 4.56 1.63
N ASP A 67 2.09 4.81 1.52
CA ASP A 67 1.21 5.02 2.64
C ASP A 67 0.61 3.72 3.19
N GLU A 68 0.47 3.65 4.50
CA GLU A 68 -0.16 2.55 5.22
C GLU A 68 -1.52 2.94 5.83
N LEU A 69 -2.33 1.94 6.13
CA LEU A 69 -3.56 2.11 6.90
C LEU A 69 -3.25 2.58 8.34
N GLY A 70 -4.21 3.25 8.98
CA GLY A 70 -4.04 3.63 10.38
C GLY A 70 -5.27 4.24 11.02
N PHE A 71 -5.06 5.05 12.05
CA PHE A 71 -6.11 5.60 12.89
C PHE A 71 -5.99 7.12 13.05
N LEU A 72 -7.13 7.81 13.12
CA LEU A 72 -7.23 9.24 13.45
C LEU A 72 -7.70 9.41 14.89
N VAL A 73 -6.97 10.13 15.74
CA VAL A 73 -7.47 10.52 17.06
C VAL A 73 -8.63 11.49 16.93
N ARG A 74 -9.83 11.12 17.40
CA ARG A 74 -11.05 11.96 17.31
C ARG A 74 -11.43 12.63 18.62
N PHE A 75 -11.24 11.94 19.73
CA PHE A 75 -11.76 12.33 21.03
C PHE A 75 -10.95 11.66 22.15
N ILE A 76 -10.82 12.34 23.27
CA ILE A 76 -10.18 11.84 24.49
C ILE A 76 -11.21 12.03 25.61
N ASP A 77 -11.56 10.94 26.30
CA ASP A 77 -12.55 10.98 27.38
C ASP A 77 -11.95 11.44 28.72
N GLU A 78 -12.81 11.65 29.72
CA GLU A 78 -12.42 12.13 31.06
C GLU A 78 -11.48 11.16 31.82
N LYS A 79 -11.31 9.93 31.36
CA LYS A 79 -10.39 8.92 31.92
C LYS A 79 -9.09 8.81 31.12
N GLY A 80 -8.95 9.56 30.04
CA GLY A 80 -7.80 9.51 29.15
C GLY A 80 -7.86 8.43 28.07
N PHE A 81 -9.00 7.75 27.89
CA PHE A 81 -9.15 6.80 26.78
C PHE A 81 -9.37 7.55 25.46
N ILE A 82 -8.68 7.08 24.42
CA ILE A 82 -8.58 7.78 23.13
C ILE A 82 -9.48 7.08 22.11
N TYR A 83 -10.49 7.78 21.59
CA TYR A 83 -11.41 7.26 20.59
C TYR A 83 -11.01 7.71 19.18
N PHE A 84 -11.08 6.80 18.22
CA PHE A 84 -10.46 6.97 16.92
C PHE A 84 -11.41 6.75 15.72
N ALA A 85 -10.98 7.20 14.54
CA ALA A 85 -11.54 6.75 13.25
C ALA A 85 -10.54 5.76 12.63
N THR A 86 -11.03 4.75 11.92
CA THR A 86 -10.19 3.98 10.98
C THR A 86 -9.87 4.82 9.76
N ILE A 87 -8.75 4.52 9.13
CA ILE A 87 -8.38 5.06 7.84
C ILE A 87 -8.10 3.91 6.87
N GLY A 88 -8.77 3.98 5.73
CA GLY A 88 -8.98 2.83 4.84
C GLY A 88 -9.84 1.75 5.49
N GLY A 89 -9.81 0.55 4.91
CA GLY A 89 -10.71 -0.55 5.25
C GLY A 89 -10.07 -1.57 6.19
N PHE A 90 -10.39 -1.49 7.48
CA PHE A 90 -10.10 -2.53 8.47
C PHE A 90 -11.33 -3.41 8.71
N ASP A 91 -11.12 -4.71 8.96
CA ASP A 91 -12.09 -5.51 9.73
C ASP A 91 -11.97 -5.13 11.21
N PRO A 92 -13.01 -4.58 11.86
CA PRO A 92 -12.97 -4.28 13.29
C PRO A 92 -12.66 -5.49 14.17
N SER A 93 -12.88 -6.71 13.68
CA SER A 93 -12.68 -7.95 14.44
C SER A 93 -11.20 -8.26 14.72
N THR A 94 -10.27 -7.73 13.91
CA THR A 94 -8.82 -7.95 14.07
C THR A 94 -8.14 -6.94 14.99
N LEU A 95 -8.80 -5.82 15.29
CA LEU A 95 -8.23 -4.70 16.03
C LEU A 95 -8.01 -4.92 17.55
N PRO A 96 -8.88 -5.62 18.31
CA PRO A 96 -8.74 -5.70 19.77
C PRO A 96 -7.48 -6.43 20.23
N GLY A 97 -6.65 -5.75 21.02
CA GLY A 97 -5.38 -6.26 21.53
C GLY A 97 -4.15 -5.86 20.69
N GLU A 98 -4.35 -5.27 19.52
CA GLU A 98 -3.25 -4.78 18.69
C GLU A 98 -2.51 -3.60 19.35
N ARG A 99 -1.19 -3.57 19.15
CA ARG A 99 -0.32 -2.49 19.61
C ARG A 99 -0.25 -1.41 18.54
N VAL A 100 -0.45 -0.16 18.94
CA VAL A 100 -0.36 0.99 18.05
C VAL A 100 0.76 1.93 18.49
N GLN A 101 1.31 2.69 17.53
CA GLN A 101 2.09 3.88 17.82
C GLN A 101 1.27 5.11 17.41
N ILE A 102 0.96 5.97 18.38
CA ILE A 102 0.34 7.27 18.12
C ILE A 102 1.48 8.25 17.83
N HIS A 103 1.50 8.85 16.64
CA HIS A 103 2.53 9.81 16.26
C HIS A 103 2.13 11.21 16.68
N THR A 104 2.85 11.77 17.66
CA THR A 104 2.59 13.09 18.21
C THR A 104 3.79 14.01 17.96
N ALA A 105 3.63 15.32 18.16
CA ALA A 105 4.70 16.30 17.96
C ALA A 105 5.96 16.03 18.81
N ASN A 106 5.81 15.32 19.93
CA ASN A 106 6.89 15.00 20.87
C ASN A 106 7.51 13.61 20.64
N GLY A 107 6.99 12.82 19.68
CA GLY A 107 7.47 11.48 19.36
C GLY A 107 6.34 10.43 19.27
N PRO A 108 6.69 9.16 18.98
CA PRO A 108 5.72 8.07 19.01
C PRO A 108 5.38 7.66 20.46
N ILE A 109 4.09 7.45 20.72
CA ILE A 109 3.58 6.95 22.00
C ILE A 109 2.96 5.58 21.78
N LEU A 110 3.37 4.58 22.55
CA LEU A 110 2.82 3.24 22.48
C LEU A 110 1.43 3.19 23.14
N GLY A 111 0.48 2.56 22.47
CA GLY A 111 -0.82 2.23 23.03
C GLY A 111 -1.31 0.85 22.60
N VAL A 112 -2.44 0.42 23.15
CA VAL A 112 -3.12 -0.84 22.80
C VAL A 112 -4.58 -0.54 22.47
N ILE A 113 -5.12 -1.19 21.42
CA ILE A 113 -6.55 -1.12 21.11
C ILE A 113 -7.32 -1.95 22.15
N GLY A 114 -7.98 -1.28 23.07
CA GLY A 114 -8.85 -1.87 24.08
C GLY A 114 -10.25 -2.19 23.56
N ARG A 115 -10.84 -3.25 24.10
CA ARG A 115 -12.28 -3.56 24.04
C ARG A 115 -12.72 -4.12 25.39
N LYS A 116 -14.00 -3.95 25.71
CA LYS A 116 -14.68 -4.62 26.85
C LYS A 116 -14.36 -6.13 26.89
N PRO A 117 -13.77 -6.67 27.98
CA PRO A 117 -13.37 -8.07 28.07
C PRO A 117 -14.51 -9.07 27.87
N VAL A 118 -14.20 -10.21 27.24
CA VAL A 118 -15.19 -11.25 26.86
C VAL A 118 -16.07 -11.74 28.01
N HIS A 119 -15.52 -11.85 29.22
CA HIS A 119 -16.25 -12.27 30.41
C HIS A 119 -17.31 -11.26 30.89
N LEU A 120 -17.17 -9.99 30.51
CA LEU A 120 -18.09 -8.89 30.85
C LEU A 120 -19.10 -8.60 29.73
N LEU A 121 -18.98 -9.24 28.57
CA LEU A 121 -19.95 -9.14 27.47
C LEU A 121 -21.26 -9.84 27.87
N GLN A 122 -22.38 -9.15 27.66
CA GLN A 122 -23.73 -9.67 27.77
C GLN A 122 -23.98 -10.75 26.71
N SER A 123 -24.98 -11.60 26.94
CA SER A 123 -25.27 -12.75 26.08
C SER A 123 -25.61 -12.37 24.64
N ASP A 124 -26.17 -11.18 24.43
CA ASP A 124 -26.54 -10.62 23.12
C ASP A 124 -25.41 -9.82 22.45
N GLU A 125 -24.36 -9.43 23.17
CA GLU A 125 -23.12 -8.86 22.61
C GLU A 125 -22.18 -9.96 22.06
N ARG A 126 -22.29 -11.20 22.58
CA ARG A 126 -21.43 -12.33 22.20
C ARG A 126 -21.74 -12.83 20.79
N GLY A 127 -20.70 -13.25 20.06
CA GLY A 127 -20.80 -13.75 18.69
C GLY A 127 -21.06 -12.70 17.61
N LYS A 128 -21.15 -11.41 17.98
CA LYS A 128 -21.22 -10.29 17.04
C LYS A 128 -19.84 -9.67 16.83
N ALA A 129 -19.54 -9.29 15.59
CA ALA A 129 -18.37 -8.48 15.28
C ALA A 129 -18.39 -7.18 16.10
N PRO A 130 -17.24 -6.71 16.63
CA PRO A 130 -17.16 -5.46 17.36
C PRO A 130 -17.51 -4.26 16.47
N LYS A 131 -18.02 -3.20 17.08
CA LYS A 131 -18.08 -1.88 16.43
C LYS A 131 -16.86 -1.05 16.82
N LEU A 132 -16.39 -0.18 15.93
CA LEU A 132 -15.32 0.78 16.25
C LEU A 132 -15.66 1.68 17.46
N SER A 133 -16.96 1.99 17.65
CA SER A 133 -17.46 2.74 18.81
C SER A 133 -17.38 1.98 20.14
N GLU A 134 -17.05 0.68 20.12
CA GLU A 134 -16.87 -0.17 21.32
C GLU A 134 -15.37 -0.34 21.67
N MET A 135 -14.49 0.39 20.98
CA MET A 135 -13.04 0.34 21.11
C MET A 135 -12.46 1.70 21.47
N TRP A 136 -11.24 1.68 22.02
CA TRP A 136 -10.44 2.85 22.36
C TRP A 136 -8.95 2.49 22.26
N LEU A 137 -8.08 3.48 22.15
CA LEU A 137 -6.65 3.32 22.41
C LEU A 137 -6.40 3.62 23.88
N ASP A 138 -5.65 2.74 24.53
CA ASP A 138 -5.17 2.89 25.90
C ASP A 138 -3.66 3.11 25.88
N ILE A 139 -3.21 4.21 26.48
CA ILE A 139 -1.79 4.61 26.62
C ILE A 139 -1.30 4.55 28.08
N GLY A 140 -2.10 3.98 29.01
CA GLY A 140 -1.72 3.79 30.41
C GLY A 140 -1.81 5.03 31.31
N VAL A 141 -2.56 6.05 30.89
CA VAL A 141 -2.86 7.27 31.68
C VAL A 141 -4.17 7.13 32.47
N ASN A 142 -4.39 8.02 33.44
CA ASN A 142 -5.50 7.91 34.41
C ASN A 142 -6.59 8.98 34.25
N ASN A 143 -6.33 10.00 33.44
CA ASN A 143 -7.23 11.14 33.21
C ASN A 143 -6.95 11.79 31.85
N LYS A 144 -7.83 12.71 31.49
CA LYS A 144 -7.82 13.43 30.22
C LYS A 144 -6.64 14.39 30.10
N GLU A 145 -6.24 15.02 31.20
CA GLU A 145 -5.15 15.99 31.25
C GLU A 145 -3.82 15.30 30.91
N GLU A 146 -3.50 14.18 31.55
CA GLU A 146 -2.35 13.30 31.23
C GLU A 146 -2.38 12.84 29.76
N ALA A 147 -3.56 12.49 29.24
CA ALA A 147 -3.71 12.08 27.84
C ALA A 147 -3.46 13.25 26.85
N GLN A 148 -3.89 14.47 27.20
CA GLN A 148 -3.75 15.67 26.36
C GLN A 148 -2.35 16.30 26.38
N GLU A 149 -1.56 16.07 27.43
CA GLU A 149 -0.12 16.39 27.42
C GLU A 149 0.66 15.52 26.42
N LEU A 150 0.13 14.34 26.10
CA LEU A 150 0.77 13.31 25.30
C LEU A 150 0.27 13.27 23.85
N VAL A 151 -1.04 13.30 23.63
CA VAL A 151 -1.74 13.04 22.35
C VAL A 151 -2.73 14.16 22.03
N THR A 152 -2.79 14.58 20.77
CA THR A 152 -3.69 15.65 20.30
C THR A 152 -4.84 15.10 19.45
N ILE A 153 -6.01 15.74 19.50
CA ILE A 153 -7.10 15.45 18.56
C ILE A 153 -6.64 15.82 17.15
N GLY A 154 -6.68 14.86 16.24
CA GLY A 154 -6.13 15.00 14.91
C GLY A 154 -4.65 14.63 14.78
N ASP A 155 -4.12 13.71 15.59
CA ASP A 155 -2.97 12.88 15.21
C ASP A 155 -3.47 11.75 14.24
N ILE A 156 -2.80 11.52 13.09
CA ILE A 156 -3.45 11.12 11.79
C ILE A 156 -2.86 9.89 11.06
N ALA A 157 -3.62 9.41 10.04
CA ALA A 157 -3.24 8.46 8.98
C ALA A 157 -3.97 8.54 7.55
N VAL A 158 -4.47 9.68 6.98
CA VAL A 158 -5.28 9.80 5.70
C VAL A 158 -4.61 10.54 4.51
N GLY A 159 -4.69 10.13 3.22
CA GLY A 159 -5.34 8.98 2.52
C GLY A 159 -5.12 9.05 0.98
N LEU A 160 -5.02 7.92 0.22
CA LEU A 160 -4.66 7.81 -1.23
C LEU A 160 -5.02 9.03 -2.13
N ARG A 161 -4.06 9.93 -2.36
CA ARG A 161 -4.22 11.13 -3.21
C ARG A 161 -3.03 11.39 -4.16
N GLY A 162 -1.87 10.81 -3.86
CA GLY A 162 -0.60 11.16 -4.49
C GLY A 162 -0.48 10.76 -5.96
N ALA A 163 -1.01 9.61 -6.35
CA ALA A 163 -0.86 9.07 -7.70
C ALA A 163 -1.49 9.94 -8.79
N HIS A 164 -2.65 10.55 -8.52
CA HIS A 164 -3.29 11.44 -9.49
C HIS A 164 -2.43 12.68 -9.79
N THR A 165 -1.87 13.35 -8.78
CA THR A 165 -0.98 14.50 -9.01
C THR A 165 0.39 14.09 -9.54
N SER A 166 0.90 12.91 -9.16
CA SER A 166 2.14 12.37 -9.70
C SER A 166 2.04 12.06 -11.18
N ALA A 167 1.02 11.32 -11.63
CA ALA A 167 0.82 11.02 -13.05
C ALA A 167 0.53 12.29 -13.86
N PHE A 168 -0.25 13.23 -13.31
CA PHE A 168 -0.40 14.55 -13.95
C PHE A 168 0.94 15.32 -14.00
N GLY A 169 1.80 15.22 -12.98
CA GLY A 169 3.11 15.88 -13.00
C GLY A 169 4.11 15.23 -13.96
N VAL A 170 4.11 13.89 -14.05
CA VAL A 170 5.06 13.09 -14.85
C VAL A 170 4.67 13.02 -16.33
N ASP A 171 3.38 13.02 -16.64
CA ASP A 171 2.84 12.91 -18.00
C ASP A 171 3.31 11.63 -18.76
N PRO A 172 3.17 10.44 -18.16
CA PRO A 172 3.64 9.19 -18.77
C PRO A 172 2.77 8.75 -19.95
N LEU A 173 3.38 8.07 -20.94
CA LEU A 173 2.62 7.30 -21.93
C LEU A 173 2.10 6.01 -21.31
N ILE A 174 2.94 5.36 -20.51
CA ILE A 174 2.71 4.06 -19.87
C ILE A 174 2.91 4.21 -18.37
N ALA A 175 2.00 3.68 -17.57
CA ALA A 175 2.18 3.58 -16.14
C ALA A 175 1.88 2.17 -15.63
N VAL A 176 2.78 1.57 -14.87
CA VAL A 176 2.55 0.29 -14.20
C VAL A 176 2.49 0.56 -12.69
N ALA A 177 1.33 0.29 -12.10
CA ALA A 177 1.20 0.29 -10.65
C ALA A 177 1.70 -1.05 -10.09
N VAL A 178 2.36 -0.96 -8.94
CA VAL A 178 2.81 -2.08 -8.13
C VAL A 178 2.11 -1.98 -6.78
N ASP A 179 1.38 -3.03 -6.45
CA ASP A 179 0.49 -3.09 -5.29
C ASP A 179 0.50 -4.50 -4.68
N VAL A 180 -0.24 -4.75 -3.61
CA VAL A 180 -0.51 -6.09 -3.09
C VAL A 180 -1.80 -6.65 -3.67
N THR A 181 -1.98 -7.98 -3.65
CA THR A 181 -3.27 -8.62 -3.97
C THR A 181 -3.51 -9.85 -3.10
N PHE A 182 -4.78 -10.25 -3.02
CA PHE A 182 -5.22 -11.36 -2.19
C PHE A 182 -4.69 -12.71 -2.68
N THR A 183 -4.62 -13.67 -1.76
CA THR A 183 -4.19 -15.05 -2.02
C THR A 183 -5.29 -16.04 -1.65
N SER A 184 -5.36 -17.15 -2.39
CA SER A 184 -6.33 -18.24 -2.23
C SER A 184 -5.70 -19.52 -1.65
N ASP A 185 -4.49 -19.40 -1.10
CA ASP A 185 -3.66 -20.50 -0.61
C ASP A 185 -3.69 -20.65 0.93
N HIS A 186 -4.60 -19.94 1.60
CA HIS A 186 -4.86 -20.05 3.04
C HIS A 186 -6.31 -20.50 3.32
N PRO A 187 -6.60 -21.07 4.51
CA PRO A 187 -7.94 -21.55 4.85
C PRO A 187 -9.02 -20.49 4.71
N GLN A 188 -10.25 -20.94 4.43
CA GLN A 188 -11.47 -20.13 4.29
C GLN A 188 -11.47 -19.12 3.12
N THR A 189 -10.61 -19.34 2.10
CA THR A 189 -10.65 -18.62 0.82
C THR A 189 -11.27 -19.48 -0.29
N SER A 190 -11.72 -18.83 -1.37
CA SER A 190 -12.35 -19.50 -2.51
C SER A 190 -11.68 -19.10 -3.82
N LYS A 191 -11.10 -20.08 -4.52
CA LYS A 191 -10.55 -19.88 -5.87
C LYS A 191 -11.59 -19.46 -6.90
N HIS A 192 -12.87 -19.72 -6.62
CA HIS A 192 -13.99 -19.26 -7.46
C HIS A 192 -14.29 -17.76 -7.29
N GLU A 193 -13.87 -17.15 -6.18
CA GLU A 193 -14.14 -15.74 -5.87
C GLU A 193 -12.95 -14.84 -6.20
N ILE A 194 -11.72 -15.29 -5.92
CA ILE A 194 -10.49 -14.47 -6.03
C ILE A 194 -9.39 -15.08 -6.94
N GLY A 195 -9.70 -16.14 -7.69
CA GLY A 195 -8.72 -16.82 -8.57
C GLY A 195 -7.75 -17.74 -7.82
N ASP A 196 -6.79 -18.35 -8.55
CA ASP A 196 -5.77 -19.26 -8.01
C ASP A 196 -4.43 -18.53 -7.81
N ILE A 197 -4.44 -17.54 -6.91
CA ILE A 197 -3.26 -16.74 -6.54
C ILE A 197 -2.65 -17.29 -5.25
N ARG A 198 -1.31 -17.42 -5.20
CA ARG A 198 -0.55 -17.99 -4.08
C ARG A 198 0.82 -17.33 -3.88
N LEU A 199 1.36 -17.44 -2.67
CA LEU A 199 2.75 -17.07 -2.39
C LEU A 199 3.72 -18.02 -3.11
N ASN A 200 4.87 -17.51 -3.55
CA ASN A 200 5.88 -18.19 -4.36
C ASN A 200 5.40 -18.57 -5.78
N GLY A 201 4.22 -18.11 -6.19
CA GLY A 201 3.68 -18.29 -7.53
C GLY A 201 4.24 -17.31 -8.57
N GLY A 202 5.07 -16.35 -8.14
CA GLY A 202 5.60 -15.27 -8.97
C GLY A 202 4.64 -14.07 -9.08
N PRO A 203 5.01 -13.05 -9.89
CA PRO A 203 4.24 -11.83 -10.10
C PRO A 203 2.77 -12.11 -10.45
N VAL A 204 1.85 -11.33 -9.91
CA VAL A 204 0.46 -11.35 -10.38
C VAL A 204 0.27 -10.24 -11.40
N ILE A 205 -0.16 -10.57 -12.61
CA ILE A 205 -0.40 -9.61 -13.70
C ILE A 205 -1.91 -9.50 -13.91
N SER A 206 -2.47 -8.34 -13.61
CA SER A 206 -3.93 -8.14 -13.69
C SER A 206 -4.38 -7.85 -15.13
N ILE A 207 -5.58 -8.28 -15.49
CA ILE A 207 -6.27 -7.97 -16.75
C ILE A 207 -7.69 -7.50 -16.46
N GLY A 208 -8.12 -6.37 -17.03
CA GLY A 208 -9.44 -5.82 -16.72
C GLY A 208 -9.70 -4.45 -17.33
N SER A 209 -10.81 -3.82 -16.97
CA SER A 209 -11.26 -2.55 -17.56
C SER A 209 -10.29 -1.37 -17.35
N ARG A 210 -9.43 -1.47 -16.32
CA ARG A 210 -8.43 -0.47 -15.93
C ARG A 210 -7.03 -0.78 -16.45
N ILE A 211 -6.87 -1.88 -17.18
CA ILE A 211 -5.60 -2.34 -17.74
C ILE A 211 -5.63 -2.17 -19.25
N ASN A 212 -4.61 -1.53 -19.81
CA ASN A 212 -4.44 -1.45 -21.25
C ASN A 212 -4.02 -2.83 -21.80
N PRO A 213 -4.72 -3.40 -22.79
CA PRO A 213 -4.43 -4.76 -23.28
C PRO A 213 -3.06 -4.90 -23.94
N ARG A 214 -2.52 -3.83 -24.56
CA ARG A 214 -1.14 -3.85 -25.09
C ARG A 214 -0.13 -3.95 -23.96
N VAL A 215 -0.29 -3.14 -22.91
CA VAL A 215 0.58 -3.17 -21.72
C VAL A 215 0.51 -4.52 -21.00
N TYR A 216 -0.69 -5.10 -20.85
CA TYR A 216 -0.85 -6.47 -20.33
C TYR A 216 -0.02 -7.48 -21.15
N HIS A 217 -0.17 -7.51 -22.48
CA HIS A 217 0.60 -8.45 -23.31
C HIS A 217 2.11 -8.17 -23.31
N MET A 218 2.54 -6.91 -23.20
CA MET A 218 3.96 -6.56 -23.03
C MET A 218 4.54 -7.09 -21.72
N LEU A 219 3.78 -7.03 -20.61
CA LEU A 219 4.18 -7.62 -19.32
C LEU A 219 4.26 -9.15 -19.40
N ILE A 220 3.27 -9.80 -20.02
CA ILE A 220 3.27 -11.26 -20.24
C ILE A 220 4.49 -11.69 -21.06
N ASN A 221 4.75 -11.03 -22.19
CA ASN A 221 5.92 -11.34 -23.03
C ASN A 221 7.23 -11.14 -22.28
N ALA A 222 7.37 -10.07 -21.48
CA ALA A 222 8.56 -9.83 -20.67
C ALA A 222 8.78 -10.91 -19.60
N ALA A 223 7.70 -11.46 -19.01
CA ALA A 223 7.78 -12.58 -18.09
C ALA A 223 8.20 -13.88 -18.80
N ASP A 224 7.57 -14.19 -19.94
CA ASP A 224 7.87 -15.38 -20.76
C ASP A 224 9.33 -15.38 -21.27
N GLU A 225 9.81 -14.24 -21.79
CA GLU A 225 11.20 -14.08 -22.25
C GLU A 225 12.24 -14.20 -21.12
N ALA A 226 11.89 -13.77 -19.91
CA ALA A 226 12.73 -13.90 -18.73
C ALA A 226 12.63 -15.29 -18.06
N GLY A 227 11.69 -16.14 -18.48
CA GLY A 227 11.41 -17.43 -17.83
C GLY A 227 10.77 -17.27 -16.43
N ILE A 228 10.13 -16.14 -16.16
CA ILE A 228 9.48 -15.84 -14.87
C ILE A 228 8.08 -16.44 -14.89
N ALA A 229 7.79 -17.35 -13.97
CA ALA A 229 6.43 -17.82 -13.74
C ALA A 229 5.57 -16.68 -13.19
N TYR A 230 4.35 -16.51 -13.69
CA TYR A 230 3.42 -15.47 -13.27
C TYR A 230 2.01 -16.03 -13.04
N GLN A 231 1.17 -15.21 -12.41
CA GLN A 231 -0.22 -15.50 -12.07
C GLN A 231 -1.12 -14.45 -12.73
N ILE A 232 -2.35 -14.80 -13.11
CA ILE A 232 -3.27 -13.87 -13.79
C ILE A 232 -4.41 -13.50 -12.85
N ASP A 233 -4.71 -12.20 -12.76
CA ASP A 233 -5.77 -11.64 -11.92
C ASP A 233 -6.85 -10.91 -12.76
N PRO A 234 -8.02 -11.54 -13.00
CA PRO A 234 -9.10 -10.93 -13.79
C PRO A 234 -9.90 -9.88 -12.98
N GLN A 235 -9.65 -8.60 -13.26
CA GLN A 235 -10.28 -7.46 -12.59
C GLN A 235 -11.56 -7.01 -13.31
N ALA A 236 -12.71 -7.39 -12.73
CA ALA A 236 -14.03 -7.16 -13.32
C ALA A 236 -14.52 -5.69 -13.28
N SER A 237 -13.92 -4.83 -12.47
CA SER A 237 -14.35 -3.43 -12.32
C SER A 237 -13.17 -2.46 -12.13
N GLY A 238 -13.27 -1.51 -11.19
CA GLY A 238 -12.09 -0.79 -10.69
C GLY A 238 -11.17 -1.74 -9.92
N THR A 239 -9.89 -1.40 -9.87
CA THR A 239 -8.86 -2.20 -9.18
C THR A 239 -8.71 -1.83 -7.71
N GLY A 240 -9.10 -0.61 -7.33
CA GLY A 240 -8.83 -0.06 -5.99
C GLY A 240 -7.40 0.47 -5.81
N THR A 241 -6.55 0.35 -6.82
CA THR A 241 -5.13 0.77 -6.79
C THR A 241 -4.91 2.11 -7.52
N ASP A 242 -3.67 2.61 -7.49
CA ASP A 242 -3.22 3.78 -8.27
C ASP A 242 -3.62 3.74 -9.76
N THR A 243 -3.68 2.53 -10.37
CA THR A 243 -4.12 2.30 -11.75
C THR A 243 -5.43 3.04 -12.07
N ASP A 244 -6.36 3.06 -11.11
CA ASP A 244 -7.71 3.62 -11.27
C ASP A 244 -7.73 5.13 -11.52
N VAL A 245 -6.83 5.88 -10.87
CA VAL A 245 -6.73 7.34 -11.02
C VAL A 245 -5.73 7.76 -12.08
N ILE A 246 -4.73 6.92 -12.37
CA ILE A 246 -3.71 7.19 -13.38
C ILE A 246 -4.27 7.00 -14.80
N GLN A 247 -5.09 5.97 -15.05
CA GLN A 247 -5.64 5.67 -16.38
C GLN A 247 -6.35 6.88 -17.01
N VAL A 248 -7.03 7.69 -16.18
CA VAL A 248 -7.82 8.86 -16.60
C VAL A 248 -7.07 10.20 -16.50
N SER A 249 -5.76 10.17 -16.21
CA SER A 249 -4.94 11.40 -16.15
C SER A 249 -4.75 12.03 -17.54
N ARG A 250 -4.90 13.35 -17.62
CA ARG A 250 -4.93 14.15 -18.87
C ARG A 250 -5.84 13.55 -19.96
N ALA A 251 -5.24 13.00 -21.00
CA ALA A 251 -5.90 12.45 -22.20
C ALA A 251 -5.99 10.92 -22.17
N GLY A 252 -5.57 10.31 -21.06
CA GLY A 252 -5.44 8.87 -20.88
C GLY A 252 -3.99 8.42 -20.77
N VAL A 253 -3.73 7.46 -19.89
CA VAL A 253 -2.44 6.78 -19.72
C VAL A 253 -2.63 5.29 -19.99
N ALA A 254 -1.70 4.64 -20.70
CA ALA A 254 -1.75 3.19 -20.90
C ALA A 254 -1.29 2.47 -19.63
N THR A 255 -2.25 1.97 -18.85
CA THR A 255 -2.01 1.44 -17.52
C THR A 255 -1.76 -0.08 -17.48
N GLY A 256 -0.85 -0.50 -16.60
CA GLY A 256 -0.66 -1.88 -16.15
C GLY A 256 -0.78 -1.98 -14.62
N LEU A 257 -0.93 -3.20 -14.12
CA LEU A 257 -0.92 -3.52 -12.69
C LEU A 257 -0.17 -4.84 -12.51
N VAL A 258 0.85 -4.83 -11.65
CA VAL A 258 1.63 -6.00 -11.25
C VAL A 258 1.60 -6.09 -9.73
N SER A 259 0.99 -7.13 -9.17
CA SER A 259 0.78 -7.24 -7.73
C SER A 259 1.65 -8.29 -7.06
N ILE A 260 2.03 -8.01 -5.82
CA ILE A 260 2.68 -8.93 -4.88
C ILE A 260 1.59 -9.81 -4.23
N PRO A 261 1.67 -11.16 -4.32
CA PRO A 261 0.80 -12.04 -3.55
C PRO A 261 0.96 -11.78 -2.04
N CYS A 262 -0.13 -11.41 -1.36
CA CYS A 262 -0.16 -11.11 0.07
C CYS A 262 -1.19 -11.97 0.81
N ARG A 263 -0.82 -12.46 2.00
CA ARG A 263 -1.72 -13.06 2.99
C ARG A 263 -1.96 -12.10 4.13
N TYR A 264 -3.20 -12.11 4.65
CA TYR A 264 -3.63 -11.29 5.79
C TYR A 264 -3.53 -9.78 5.51
N LEU A 265 -3.73 -9.41 4.25
CA LEU A 265 -3.78 -8.04 3.75
C LEU A 265 -4.71 -7.16 4.61
N HIS A 266 -4.25 -5.96 4.95
CA HIS A 266 -4.91 -5.01 5.86
C HIS A 266 -5.08 -5.51 7.32
N THR A 267 -4.11 -6.28 7.83
CA THR A 267 -4.02 -6.65 9.25
C THR A 267 -2.66 -6.22 9.85
N GLY A 268 -2.51 -6.31 11.17
CA GLY A 268 -1.26 -5.99 11.86
C GLY A 268 -0.08 -6.92 11.56
N SER A 269 -0.23 -7.93 10.69
CA SER A 269 0.86 -8.83 10.28
C SER A 269 0.56 -9.50 8.93
N GLU A 270 1.05 -8.88 7.86
CA GLU A 270 0.98 -9.42 6.50
C GLU A 270 2.10 -10.44 6.22
N ILE A 271 1.88 -11.36 5.27
CA ILE A 271 2.91 -12.29 4.78
C ILE A 271 2.97 -12.26 3.25
N VAL A 272 4.16 -11.97 2.73
CA VAL A 272 4.54 -11.97 1.31
C VAL A 272 5.76 -12.87 1.08
N SER A 273 6.09 -13.22 -0.18
CA SER A 273 7.34 -13.91 -0.50
C SER A 273 8.42 -12.95 -1.00
N LEU A 274 9.61 -13.01 -0.41
CA LEU A 274 10.80 -12.31 -0.92
C LEU A 274 11.20 -12.77 -2.33
N LYS A 275 10.86 -14.01 -2.72
CA LYS A 275 11.08 -14.51 -4.09
C LYS A 275 10.19 -13.77 -5.09
N ASP A 276 8.89 -13.66 -4.79
CA ASP A 276 7.93 -12.98 -5.67
C ASP A 276 8.32 -11.50 -5.84
N ILE A 277 8.83 -10.84 -4.79
CA ILE A 277 9.31 -9.44 -4.87
C ILE A 277 10.54 -9.29 -5.79
N ASP A 278 11.55 -10.17 -5.68
CA ASP A 278 12.70 -10.13 -6.61
C ASP A 278 12.28 -10.41 -8.07
N GLU A 279 11.35 -11.34 -8.28
CA GLU A 279 10.81 -11.66 -9.62
C GLU A 279 9.95 -10.52 -10.20
N ILE A 280 9.20 -9.78 -9.38
CA ILE A 280 8.50 -8.56 -9.79
C ILE A 280 9.49 -7.47 -10.21
N ALA A 281 10.57 -7.28 -9.45
CA ALA A 281 11.61 -6.29 -9.82
C ALA A 281 12.30 -6.65 -11.15
N GLU A 282 12.62 -7.92 -11.37
CA GLU A 282 13.17 -8.39 -12.65
C GLU A 282 12.14 -8.23 -13.79
N LEU A 283 10.88 -8.61 -13.60
CA LEU A 283 9.81 -8.45 -14.59
C LEU A 283 9.66 -6.98 -15.02
N LEU A 284 9.60 -6.05 -14.07
CA LEU A 284 9.45 -4.62 -14.37
C LEU A 284 10.68 -4.05 -15.07
N SER A 285 11.89 -4.51 -14.71
CA SER A 285 13.13 -4.16 -15.41
C SER A 285 13.10 -4.65 -16.87
N ARG A 286 12.74 -5.91 -17.11
CA ARG A 286 12.61 -6.51 -18.45
C ARG A 286 11.56 -5.79 -19.29
N PHE A 287 10.41 -5.52 -18.69
CA PHE A 287 9.33 -4.75 -19.31
C PHE A 287 9.83 -3.38 -19.77
N VAL A 288 10.47 -2.59 -18.90
CA VAL A 288 10.98 -1.25 -19.26
C VAL A 288 12.08 -1.33 -20.35
N LEU A 289 12.99 -2.30 -20.26
CA LEU A 289 14.06 -2.49 -21.25
C LEU A 289 13.56 -2.92 -22.64
N ALA A 290 12.36 -3.47 -22.75
CA ALA A 290 11.73 -3.83 -24.02
C ALA A 290 11.02 -2.66 -24.72
N LEU A 291 10.92 -1.48 -24.09
CA LEU A 291 10.21 -0.32 -24.62
C LEU A 291 11.17 0.61 -25.40
N ASP A 292 10.65 1.19 -26.47
CA ASP A 292 11.37 2.07 -27.38
C ASP A 292 10.46 3.19 -27.95
N ALA A 293 11.04 4.10 -28.71
CA ALA A 293 10.30 5.22 -29.32
C ALA A 293 9.25 4.80 -30.37
N GLN A 294 9.15 3.52 -30.75
CA GLN A 294 8.14 2.97 -31.67
C GLN A 294 7.03 2.19 -30.93
N THR A 295 7.12 2.08 -29.60
CA THR A 295 6.17 1.36 -28.76
C THR A 295 4.76 1.91 -28.92
N ASN A 296 3.85 1.07 -29.42
CA ASN A 296 2.45 1.40 -29.63
C ASN A 296 1.56 0.74 -28.56
N VAL A 297 0.83 1.59 -27.83
CA VAL A 297 -0.11 1.19 -26.77
C VAL A 297 -1.59 1.41 -27.11
N ILE A 298 -1.89 1.75 -28.36
CA ILE A 298 -3.26 1.79 -28.87
C ILE A 298 -3.78 0.34 -28.99
N PRO A 299 -4.92 -0.01 -28.36
CA PRO A 299 -5.53 -1.34 -28.47
C PRO A 299 -5.78 -1.78 -29.91
#